data_AF-A0A965IUG1-F1
#
_entry.id   AF-A0A965IUG1-F1
#
_cell.length_a   1.000
_cell.length_b   1.000
_cell.length_c   1.000
_cell.angle_alpha   90.00
_cell.angle_beta   90.00
_cell.angle_gamma   90.00
#
_symmetry.space_group_name_H-M   'P 1'
#
loop_
_entity.id
_entity.type
_entity.pdbx_description
1 polymer ?
#
loop_
_entity_poly.entity_id
_entity_poly.type
_entity_poly.pdbx_seq_one_letter_code
_entity_poly.pdbx_strand_id
1 'polypeptide(L)'
;MAATPDTNLGFQNFFQATLTGDITSSSTDILMDNIPNSAQGFLVIEPDSTTNREVIFYTSKTALKVVCPSAADGRGQDDTTAVAHSTGATVIMAPVAAFYEALQNGRALNNVFGGAQLGAVNYYTTPGANTWTKPTGLKFVIVEVVGGGGGGGGNAATSGVQISVGSGGGGGGYSRKKIAAASLGATETATVGAAGTNASGASGGNGGTSSFGAHCSATGGLGGVLNTGNTSGGTYQPGNTGGSGSSGDLNISGGPGFMAGTFTVSNNVAYGGQGGNSPLGYGFGGRGMNANNAGGAASGYGGGGGGAAASTSVGAQTGGAATAGIVVVYEYY
;
A
#
# COMPACT_ATOMS: atom_id res chain seq x y z
N MET A 1 -7.55 24.27 -18.10
CA MET A 1 -7.42 22.82 -17.81
C MET A 1 -7.54 22.10 -19.14
N ALA A 2 -6.68 21.15 -19.52
CA ALA A 2 -6.85 20.46 -20.80
C ALA A 2 -8.03 19.48 -20.67
N ALA A 3 -9.06 19.63 -21.51
CA ALA A 3 -10.17 18.69 -21.50
C ALA A 3 -9.66 17.32 -21.99
N THR A 4 -9.79 16.31 -21.14
CA THR A 4 -9.31 14.96 -21.44
C THR A 4 -10.48 14.02 -21.72
N PRO A 5 -10.28 13.02 -22.59
CA PRO A 5 -11.25 11.95 -22.81
C PRO A 5 -11.68 11.29 -21.49
N ASP A 6 -12.98 11.03 -21.36
CA ASP A 6 -13.57 10.28 -20.24
C ASP A 6 -13.95 8.83 -20.61
N THR A 7 -13.88 8.50 -21.90
CA THR A 7 -14.33 7.24 -22.52
C THR A 7 -13.44 6.87 -23.71
N ASN A 8 -13.82 5.81 -24.46
CA ASN A 8 -13.12 5.37 -25.68
C ASN A 8 -13.04 6.54 -26.67
N LEU A 9 -11.81 7.01 -26.93
CA LEU A 9 -11.54 7.96 -27.99
C LEU A 9 -11.95 7.37 -29.33
N GLY A 10 -13.02 7.90 -29.91
CA GLY A 10 -13.48 7.46 -31.21
C GLY A 10 -12.65 8.09 -32.32
N PHE A 11 -12.29 7.26 -33.31
CA PHE A 11 -11.62 7.71 -34.52
C PHE A 11 -12.41 7.23 -35.74
N GLN A 12 -12.65 8.14 -36.68
CA GLN A 12 -13.32 7.85 -37.95
C GLN A 12 -12.36 8.18 -39.09
N ASN A 13 -11.88 7.13 -39.75
CA ASN A 13 -11.02 7.26 -40.93
C ASN A 13 -11.74 8.11 -41.99
N PHE A 14 -11.02 9.05 -42.58
CA PHE A 14 -11.49 9.92 -43.68
C PHE A 14 -12.70 10.79 -43.33
N PHE A 15 -12.91 11.11 -42.05
CA PHE A 15 -13.94 12.09 -41.68
C PHE A 15 -13.54 13.50 -42.16
N GLN A 16 -14.46 14.14 -42.87
CA GLN A 16 -14.38 15.52 -43.30
C GLN A 16 -15.77 16.17 -43.19
N ALA A 17 -15.77 17.45 -42.85
CA ALA A 17 -16.94 18.31 -42.75
C ALA A 17 -16.56 19.76 -43.06
N THR A 18 -17.56 20.63 -43.16
CA THR A 18 -17.40 22.08 -43.20
C THR A 18 -18.25 22.76 -42.13
N LEU A 19 -17.77 23.89 -41.60
CA LEU A 19 -18.55 24.69 -40.68
C LEU A 19 -19.80 25.24 -41.38
N THR A 20 -20.98 25.07 -40.76
CA THR A 20 -22.25 25.59 -41.30
C THR A 20 -22.62 26.96 -40.76
N GLY A 21 -21.80 27.52 -39.86
CA GLY A 21 -21.90 28.87 -39.36
C GLY A 21 -20.57 29.37 -38.82
N ASP A 22 -20.44 30.69 -38.69
CA ASP A 22 -19.27 31.31 -38.10
C ASP A 22 -19.16 30.93 -36.62
N ILE A 23 -17.93 30.70 -36.15
CA ILE A 23 -17.63 30.45 -34.74
C ILE A 23 -16.64 31.48 -34.24
N THR A 24 -16.70 31.75 -32.94
CA THR A 24 -15.82 32.67 -32.21
C THR A 24 -14.90 31.88 -31.29
N SER A 25 -13.90 32.54 -30.70
CA SER A 25 -13.07 31.92 -29.65
C SER A 25 -13.87 31.43 -28.45
N SER A 26 -15.03 32.04 -28.17
CA SER A 26 -15.95 31.63 -27.10
C SER A 26 -16.98 30.56 -27.50
N SER A 27 -17.06 30.18 -28.78
CA SER A 27 -18.05 29.20 -29.22
C SER A 27 -17.76 27.82 -28.63
N THR A 28 -18.75 27.25 -27.94
CA THR A 28 -18.71 25.86 -27.44
C THR A 28 -19.44 24.90 -28.38
N ASP A 29 -20.41 25.41 -29.14
CA ASP A 29 -21.12 24.63 -30.16
C ASP A 29 -20.45 24.83 -31.51
N ILE A 30 -20.01 23.74 -32.12
CA ILE A 30 -19.37 23.75 -33.44
C ILE A 30 -20.32 23.06 -34.42
N LEU A 31 -21.04 23.87 -35.20
CA LEU A 31 -22.02 23.38 -36.18
C LEU A 31 -21.32 23.02 -37.48
N MET A 32 -21.69 21.88 -38.08
CA MET A 32 -21.05 21.36 -39.27
C MET A 32 -22.02 20.53 -40.12
N ASP A 33 -21.72 20.37 -41.41
CA ASP A 33 -22.57 19.70 -42.40
C ASP A 33 -22.58 18.16 -42.27
N ASN A 34 -21.60 17.62 -41.56
CA ASN A 34 -21.45 16.20 -41.26
C ASN A 34 -20.89 16.03 -39.85
N ILE A 35 -21.39 15.07 -39.08
CA ILE A 35 -21.04 14.89 -37.67
C ILE A 35 -20.30 13.55 -37.46
N PRO A 36 -19.20 13.52 -36.69
CA PRO A 36 -18.47 12.28 -36.43
C PRO A 36 -19.36 11.19 -35.82
N ASN A 37 -19.08 9.93 -36.13
CA ASN A 37 -19.81 8.79 -35.55
C ASN A 37 -19.61 8.65 -34.03
N SER A 38 -18.44 9.02 -33.51
CA SER A 38 -18.14 8.95 -32.08
C SER A 38 -18.72 10.12 -31.30
N ALA A 39 -19.09 9.87 -30.03
CA ALA A 39 -19.63 10.88 -29.13
C ALA A 39 -18.58 11.89 -28.65
N GLN A 40 -17.31 11.49 -28.66
CA GLN A 40 -16.14 12.31 -28.32
C GLN A 40 -14.99 12.03 -29.28
N GLY A 41 -14.07 12.99 -29.41
CA GLY A 41 -12.93 12.87 -30.31
C GLY A 41 -12.16 14.17 -30.49
N PHE A 42 -11.06 14.08 -31.24
CA PHE A 42 -10.32 15.26 -31.69
C PHE A 42 -10.71 15.61 -33.13
N LEU A 43 -10.90 16.89 -33.39
CA LEU A 43 -11.06 17.44 -34.74
C LEU A 43 -10.04 18.54 -34.98
N VAL A 44 -9.70 18.77 -36.23
CA VAL A 44 -8.84 19.86 -36.67
C VAL A 44 -9.66 20.76 -37.60
N ILE A 45 -9.84 22.01 -37.20
CA ILE A 45 -10.46 23.06 -38.02
C ILE A 45 -9.34 23.77 -38.79
N GLU A 46 -9.58 24.01 -40.07
CA GLU A 46 -8.63 24.56 -41.04
C GLU A 46 -7.26 23.84 -41.02
N PRO A 47 -7.22 22.53 -41.33
CA PRO A 47 -6.01 21.71 -41.17
C PRO A 47 -4.82 22.22 -42.00
N ASP A 48 -5.06 22.82 -43.16
CA ASP A 48 -4.01 23.36 -44.03
C ASP A 48 -3.58 24.79 -43.66
N SER A 49 -4.28 25.43 -42.73
CA SER A 49 -3.93 26.77 -42.25
C SER A 49 -2.70 26.72 -41.35
N THR A 50 -1.84 27.73 -41.47
CA THR A 50 -0.68 27.90 -40.59
C THR A 50 -0.92 28.94 -39.49
N THR A 51 -2.00 29.72 -39.59
CA THR A 51 -2.31 30.81 -38.64
C THR A 51 -3.61 30.57 -37.88
N ASN A 52 -4.56 29.86 -38.47
CA ASN A 52 -5.89 29.65 -37.89
C ASN A 52 -6.17 28.19 -37.54
N ARG A 53 -5.26 27.25 -37.80
CA ARG A 53 -5.46 25.84 -37.45
C ARG A 53 -5.82 25.72 -35.97
N GLU A 54 -6.90 25.02 -35.70
CA GLU A 54 -7.35 24.76 -34.33
C GLU A 54 -7.60 23.27 -34.12
N VAL A 55 -6.95 22.68 -33.12
CA VAL A 55 -7.25 21.34 -32.65
C VAL A 55 -8.27 21.46 -31.53
N ILE A 56 -9.42 20.82 -31.69
CA ILE A 56 -10.48 20.82 -30.69
C ILE A 56 -10.72 19.41 -30.17
N PHE A 57 -11.00 19.30 -28.87
CA PHE A 57 -11.60 18.11 -28.27
C PHE A 57 -13.09 18.37 -28.05
N TYR A 58 -13.95 17.50 -28.57
CA TYR A 58 -15.39 17.59 -28.32
C TYR A 58 -15.82 16.49 -27.34
N THR A 59 -16.72 16.85 -26.42
CA THR A 59 -17.16 16.01 -25.30
C THR A 59 -18.54 15.40 -25.53
N SER A 60 -19.28 15.91 -26.51
CA SER A 60 -20.57 15.35 -26.92
C SER A 60 -20.94 15.83 -28.33
N LYS A 61 -22.03 15.29 -28.88
CA LYS A 61 -22.57 15.70 -30.18
C LYS A 61 -24.10 15.65 -30.21
N THR A 62 -24.66 16.34 -31.19
CA THR A 62 -26.04 16.16 -31.67
C THR A 62 -26.01 15.77 -33.15
N ALA A 63 -27.16 15.76 -33.82
CA ALA A 63 -27.21 15.55 -35.27
C ALA A 63 -26.62 16.71 -36.10
N LEU A 64 -26.35 17.88 -35.49
CA LEU A 64 -25.96 19.10 -36.22
C LEU A 64 -24.70 19.77 -35.69
N LYS A 65 -24.21 19.37 -34.52
CA LYS A 65 -23.04 19.98 -33.89
C LYS A 65 -22.25 18.99 -33.03
N VAL A 66 -21.00 19.32 -32.81
CA VAL A 66 -20.25 18.82 -31.66
C VAL A 66 -20.17 19.90 -30.58
N VAL A 67 -20.02 19.49 -29.33
CA VAL A 67 -19.89 20.40 -28.18
C VAL A 67 -18.48 20.30 -27.64
N CYS A 68 -17.82 21.44 -27.55
CA CYS A 68 -16.50 21.62 -26.96
C CYS A 68 -16.61 22.28 -25.59
N PRO A 69 -15.62 22.08 -24.71
CA PRO A 69 -15.41 22.92 -23.54
C PRO A 69 -15.27 24.40 -23.91
N SER A 70 -15.35 25.29 -22.93
CA SER A 70 -14.98 26.70 -23.13
C SER A 70 -13.47 26.83 -23.44
N ALA A 71 -13.04 27.98 -23.93
CA ALA A 71 -11.60 28.25 -24.10
C ALA A 71 -10.82 28.12 -22.77
N ALA A 72 -11.41 28.54 -21.64
CA ALA A 72 -10.79 28.40 -20.32
C ALA A 72 -10.70 26.93 -19.86
N ASP A 73 -11.66 26.12 -20.30
CA ASP A 73 -11.80 24.71 -19.95
C ASP A 73 -11.15 23.76 -20.97
N GLY A 74 -10.44 24.29 -21.98
CA GLY A 74 -9.58 23.51 -22.86
C GLY A 74 -10.04 23.35 -24.31
N ARG A 75 -10.73 24.32 -24.91
CA ARG A 75 -10.81 24.43 -26.38
C ARG A 75 -9.53 25.05 -26.96
N GLY A 76 -9.01 24.50 -28.07
CA GLY A 76 -7.68 24.82 -28.60
C GLY A 76 -6.59 24.00 -27.89
N GLN A 77 -6.33 22.80 -28.40
CA GLN A 77 -5.35 21.82 -27.91
C GLN A 77 -4.12 21.77 -28.82
N ASP A 78 -3.09 20.99 -28.48
CA ASP A 78 -1.90 20.74 -29.32
C ASP A 78 -1.26 22.03 -29.88
N ASP A 79 -0.89 22.94 -28.98
CA ASP A 79 -0.29 24.25 -29.28
C ASP A 79 -1.15 25.19 -30.16
N THR A 80 -2.43 24.87 -30.33
CA THR A 80 -3.42 25.78 -30.91
C THR A 80 -4.21 26.50 -29.80
N THR A 81 -4.92 27.55 -30.18
CA THR A 81 -5.79 28.30 -29.27
C THR A 81 -7.18 28.42 -29.86
N ALA A 82 -8.20 28.52 -29.01
CA ALA A 82 -9.56 28.81 -29.45
C ALA A 82 -9.62 30.15 -30.21
N VAL A 83 -9.95 30.11 -31.50
CA VAL A 83 -10.04 31.29 -32.36
C VAL A 83 -11.38 31.35 -33.10
N ALA A 84 -11.59 32.43 -33.85
CA ALA A 84 -12.73 32.56 -34.73
C ALA A 84 -12.45 31.86 -36.07
N HIS A 85 -13.47 31.22 -36.63
CA HIS A 85 -13.43 30.60 -37.95
C HIS A 85 -14.70 30.95 -38.72
N SER A 86 -14.55 31.11 -40.03
CA SER A 86 -15.66 31.44 -40.90
C SER A 86 -16.43 30.19 -41.34
N THR A 87 -17.71 30.38 -41.66
CA THR A 87 -18.56 29.41 -42.34
C THR A 87 -17.84 28.87 -43.59
N GLY A 88 -17.92 27.57 -43.82
CA GLY A 88 -17.22 26.88 -44.89
C GLY A 88 -15.79 26.44 -44.55
N ALA A 89 -15.26 26.80 -43.37
CA ALA A 89 -13.97 26.28 -42.91
C ALA A 89 -13.99 24.75 -42.86
N THR A 90 -12.91 24.14 -43.37
CA THR A 90 -12.78 22.67 -43.42
C THR A 90 -12.51 22.13 -42.02
N VAL A 91 -13.18 21.03 -41.68
CA VAL A 91 -12.98 20.29 -40.43
C VAL A 91 -12.66 18.84 -40.77
N ILE A 92 -11.59 18.29 -40.20
CA ILE A 92 -11.22 16.88 -40.37
C ILE A 92 -11.01 16.19 -39.04
N MET A 93 -11.08 14.86 -39.04
CA MET A 93 -10.57 14.05 -37.93
C MET A 93 -9.19 13.52 -38.31
N ALA A 94 -8.18 13.89 -37.52
CA ALA A 94 -6.80 13.47 -37.73
C ALA A 94 -6.17 13.00 -36.42
N PRO A 95 -5.25 12.02 -36.44
CA PRO A 95 -4.49 11.65 -35.26
C PRO A 95 -3.48 12.76 -34.95
N VAL A 96 -3.77 13.54 -33.91
CA VAL A 96 -2.96 14.66 -33.43
C VAL A 96 -2.11 14.22 -32.22
N ALA A 97 -1.19 15.06 -31.73
CA ALA A 97 -0.32 14.71 -30.60
C ALA A 97 -1.13 14.34 -29.35
N ALA A 98 -2.17 15.11 -29.02
CA ALA A 98 -3.08 14.84 -27.92
C ALA A 98 -3.79 13.49 -28.03
N PHE A 99 -4.04 12.99 -29.25
CA PHE A 99 -4.60 11.66 -29.47
C PHE A 99 -3.62 10.57 -29.02
N TYR A 100 -2.36 10.67 -29.42
CA TYR A 100 -1.32 9.71 -29.02
C TYR A 100 -0.98 9.82 -27.53
N GLU A 101 -0.92 11.02 -26.97
CA GLU A 101 -0.70 11.22 -25.55
C GLU A 101 -1.84 10.64 -24.70
N ALA A 102 -3.08 10.77 -25.16
CA ALA A 102 -4.23 10.16 -24.49
C ALA A 102 -4.16 8.63 -24.52
N LEU A 103 -3.68 8.03 -25.62
CA LEU A 103 -3.44 6.58 -25.73
C LEU A 103 -2.28 6.12 -24.82
N GLN A 104 -1.13 6.80 -24.85
CA GLN A 104 0.04 6.45 -24.05
C GLN A 104 -0.25 6.50 -22.54
N ASN A 105 -1.02 7.49 -22.11
CA ASN A 105 -1.40 7.66 -20.71
C ASN A 105 -2.63 6.83 -20.31
N GLY A 106 -3.14 5.97 -21.20
CA GLY A 106 -4.31 5.12 -20.94
C GLY A 106 -5.66 5.84 -20.86
N ARG A 107 -5.69 7.18 -20.81
CA ARG A 107 -6.90 8.02 -20.70
C ARG A 107 -7.89 7.81 -21.85
N ALA A 108 -7.39 7.45 -23.04
CA ALA A 108 -8.16 7.20 -24.25
C ALA A 108 -8.86 5.83 -24.31
N LEU A 109 -8.52 4.93 -23.39
CA LEU A 109 -8.88 3.53 -23.44
C LEU A 109 -9.96 3.26 -22.40
N ASN A 110 -11.16 2.85 -22.85
CA ASN A 110 -12.29 2.57 -21.97
C ASN A 110 -12.13 1.22 -21.25
N ASN A 111 -11.08 1.07 -20.43
CA ASN A 111 -10.80 -0.18 -19.70
C ASN A 111 -10.95 -1.44 -20.58
N VAL A 112 -10.69 -1.34 -21.89
CA VAL A 112 -10.80 -2.48 -22.82
C VAL A 112 -9.75 -3.53 -22.44
N PHE A 113 -8.65 -3.08 -21.85
CA PHE A 113 -7.88 -3.88 -20.92
C PHE A 113 -8.56 -3.76 -19.56
N GLY A 114 -9.37 -4.74 -19.14
CA GLY A 114 -10.09 -4.73 -17.85
C GLY A 114 -9.19 -4.76 -16.60
N GLY A 115 -7.96 -4.25 -16.69
CA GLY A 115 -7.03 -4.07 -15.59
C GLY A 115 -7.15 -2.67 -15.02
N ALA A 116 -7.31 -2.56 -13.71
CA ALA A 116 -7.17 -1.29 -13.03
C ALA A 116 -5.68 -0.92 -12.95
N GLN A 117 -5.36 0.36 -13.17
CA GLN A 117 -3.99 0.86 -13.12
C GLN A 117 -3.59 1.09 -11.66
N LEU A 118 -2.40 0.63 -11.26
CA LEU A 118 -1.82 1.00 -9.97
C LEU A 118 -1.46 2.48 -10.01
N GLY A 119 -2.09 3.27 -9.14
CA GLY A 119 -1.74 4.67 -8.88
C GLY A 119 -0.73 4.76 -7.75
N ALA A 120 -1.11 5.38 -6.63
CA ALA A 120 -0.23 5.56 -5.48
C ALA A 120 -0.12 4.30 -4.59
N VAL A 121 1.01 4.21 -3.88
CA VAL A 121 1.22 3.25 -2.79
C VAL A 121 1.54 4.03 -1.53
N ASN A 122 0.69 3.92 -0.52
CA ASN A 122 0.86 4.61 0.76
C ASN A 122 1.43 3.64 1.80
N TYR A 123 2.53 4.03 2.45
CA TYR A 123 3.19 3.25 3.49
C TYR A 123 3.02 3.94 4.85
N TYR A 124 2.40 3.24 5.80
CA TYR A 124 2.29 3.69 7.18
C TYR A 124 3.17 2.82 8.08
N THR A 125 4.23 3.43 8.61
CA THR A 125 5.25 2.75 9.44
C THR A 125 5.33 3.29 10.87
N THR A 126 4.72 4.45 11.13
CA THR A 126 4.71 5.05 12.47
C THR A 126 3.61 4.41 13.32
N PRO A 127 3.93 3.80 14.48
CA PRO A 127 2.93 3.22 15.38
C PRO A 127 1.83 4.20 15.77
N GLY A 128 0.61 3.71 15.89
CA GLY A 128 -0.58 4.50 16.20
C GLY A 128 -1.48 4.73 14.99
N ALA A 129 -2.41 5.68 15.14
CA ALA A 129 -3.42 5.98 14.13
C ALA A 129 -2.86 6.94 13.07
N ASN A 130 -2.95 6.53 11.81
CA ASN A 130 -2.65 7.34 10.64
C ASN A 130 -3.92 7.50 9.79
N THR A 131 -4.02 8.56 9.01
CA THR A 131 -5.20 8.83 8.17
C THR A 131 -4.88 8.58 6.70
N TRP A 132 -5.69 7.76 6.05
CA TRP A 132 -5.74 7.64 4.58
C TRP A 132 -6.97 8.37 4.06
N THR A 133 -6.81 9.22 3.06
CA THR A 133 -7.90 9.96 2.43
C THR A 133 -8.19 9.38 1.06
N LYS A 134 -9.46 9.08 0.78
CA LYS A 134 -9.87 8.48 -0.49
C LYS A 134 -9.61 9.44 -1.66
N PRO A 135 -8.80 9.06 -2.65
CA PRO A 135 -8.60 9.87 -3.85
C PRO A 135 -9.79 9.78 -4.81
N THR A 136 -9.95 10.81 -5.63
CA THR A 136 -10.97 10.87 -6.69
C THR A 136 -10.67 9.84 -7.79
N GLY A 137 -11.69 9.14 -8.26
CA GLY A 137 -11.57 8.17 -9.37
C GLY A 137 -11.15 6.77 -8.95
N LEU A 138 -10.83 6.54 -7.67
CA LEU A 138 -10.46 5.24 -7.13
C LEU A 138 -11.52 4.16 -7.41
N LYS A 139 -11.10 2.98 -7.85
CA LYS A 139 -11.97 1.80 -8.05
C LYS A 139 -11.92 0.85 -6.86
N PHE A 140 -10.73 0.55 -6.38
CA PHE A 140 -10.50 -0.27 -5.20
C PHE A 140 -9.10 -0.04 -4.63
N VAL A 141 -8.89 -0.49 -3.41
CA VAL A 141 -7.55 -0.63 -2.83
C VAL A 141 -7.22 -2.10 -2.63
N ILE A 142 -5.94 -2.44 -2.68
CA ILE A 142 -5.42 -3.63 -2.00
C ILE A 142 -4.71 -3.12 -0.76
N VAL A 143 -5.03 -3.69 0.40
CA VAL A 143 -4.44 -3.31 1.68
C VAL A 143 -3.71 -4.50 2.25
N GLU A 144 -2.49 -4.27 2.72
CA GLU A 144 -1.67 -5.23 3.44
C GLU A 144 -1.43 -4.70 4.86
N VAL A 145 -1.63 -5.57 5.84
CA VAL A 145 -1.55 -5.23 7.27
C VAL A 145 -0.66 -6.25 7.96
N VAL A 146 0.38 -5.77 8.63
CA VAL A 146 1.30 -6.58 9.44
C VAL A 146 1.22 -6.12 10.89
N GLY A 147 0.93 -7.02 11.82
CA GLY A 147 0.95 -6.72 13.26
C GLY A 147 2.37 -6.52 13.81
N GLY A 148 2.52 -5.88 14.97
CA GLY A 148 3.81 -5.75 15.64
C GLY A 148 4.34 -7.10 16.15
N GLY A 149 5.65 -7.29 16.19
CA GLY A 149 6.26 -8.49 16.80
C GLY A 149 6.23 -8.44 18.33
N GLY A 150 6.17 -9.58 18.99
CA GLY A 150 6.31 -9.69 20.44
C GLY A 150 7.77 -9.57 20.88
N GLY A 151 8.03 -8.88 21.99
CA GLY A 151 9.38 -8.75 22.56
C GLY A 151 9.95 -10.10 23.01
N GLY A 152 11.26 -10.30 22.92
CA GLY A 152 11.89 -11.51 23.45
C GLY A 152 11.82 -11.58 24.98
N GLY A 153 11.75 -12.79 25.54
CA GLY A 153 11.85 -13.00 26.97
C GLY A 153 13.25 -12.63 27.49
N GLY A 154 13.32 -11.85 28.56
CA GLY A 154 14.57 -11.65 29.29
C GLY A 154 14.95 -12.89 30.10
N ASN A 155 16.02 -12.77 30.86
CA ASN A 155 16.39 -13.73 31.91
C ASN A 155 16.48 -13.01 33.27
N ALA A 156 16.21 -13.75 34.35
CA ALA A 156 16.40 -13.28 35.71
C ALA A 156 17.88 -13.40 36.11
N ALA A 157 18.30 -12.59 37.08
CA ALA A 157 19.61 -12.76 37.68
C ALA A 157 19.73 -14.14 38.33
N THR A 158 20.88 -14.77 38.17
CA THR A 158 21.15 -16.14 38.63
C THR A 158 22.20 -16.16 39.73
N SER A 159 22.01 -17.04 40.71
CA SER A 159 23.05 -17.40 41.70
C SER A 159 24.02 -18.44 41.16
N GLY A 160 24.97 -18.88 41.99
CA GLY A 160 25.98 -19.89 41.63
C GLY A 160 25.43 -21.27 41.26
N VAL A 161 24.13 -21.52 41.50
CA VAL A 161 23.46 -22.81 41.23
C VAL A 161 22.24 -22.66 40.31
N GLN A 162 22.02 -21.47 39.74
CA GLN A 162 20.83 -21.18 38.93
C GLN A 162 21.15 -20.87 37.48
N ILE A 163 20.21 -21.23 36.60
CA ILE A 163 20.17 -20.79 35.20
C ILE A 163 18.81 -20.15 34.94
N SER A 164 18.78 -19.15 34.05
CA SER A 164 17.54 -18.52 33.58
C SER A 164 17.60 -18.31 32.08
N VAL A 165 16.49 -18.61 31.41
CA VAL A 165 16.37 -18.46 29.95
C VAL A 165 15.06 -17.77 29.61
N GLY A 166 15.06 -17.01 28.52
CA GLY A 166 13.88 -16.41 27.93
C GLY A 166 13.61 -17.00 26.55
N SER A 167 12.36 -17.33 26.26
CA SER A 167 11.94 -17.75 24.91
C SER A 167 11.81 -16.56 23.97
N GLY A 168 11.78 -16.84 22.66
CA GLY A 168 11.54 -15.80 21.67
C GLY A 168 10.10 -15.28 21.72
N GLY A 169 9.91 -14.03 21.31
CA GLY A 169 8.58 -13.48 21.06
C GLY A 169 8.04 -13.90 19.69
N GLY A 170 6.73 -14.02 19.55
CA GLY A 170 6.07 -14.35 18.30
C GLY A 170 6.15 -13.22 17.27
N GLY A 171 6.15 -13.58 15.98
CA GLY A 171 6.02 -12.61 14.90
C GLY A 171 4.58 -12.09 14.78
N GLY A 172 4.39 -10.87 14.28
CA GLY A 172 3.09 -10.30 13.98
C GLY A 172 2.40 -11.03 12.82
N GLY A 173 1.07 -11.09 12.87
CA GLY A 173 0.25 -11.68 11.82
C GLY A 173 0.24 -10.85 10.53
N TYR A 174 -0.39 -11.39 9.49
CA TYR A 174 -0.56 -10.72 8.21
C TYR A 174 -1.99 -10.85 7.68
N SER A 175 -2.54 -9.76 7.17
CA SER A 175 -3.80 -9.76 6.43
C SER A 175 -3.67 -8.96 5.13
N ARG A 176 -4.22 -9.49 4.03
CA ARG A 176 -4.37 -8.77 2.76
C ARG A 176 -5.85 -8.76 2.36
N LYS A 177 -6.35 -7.61 1.92
CA LYS A 177 -7.73 -7.46 1.45
C LYS A 177 -7.84 -6.56 0.23
N LYS A 178 -8.68 -6.93 -0.74
CA LYS A 178 -9.17 -6.03 -1.78
C LYS A 178 -10.47 -5.37 -1.32
N ILE A 179 -10.53 -4.04 -1.33
CA ILE A 179 -11.68 -3.27 -0.85
C ILE A 179 -12.17 -2.35 -1.96
N ALA A 180 -13.42 -2.52 -2.37
CA ALA A 180 -14.04 -1.66 -3.38
C ALA A 180 -14.16 -0.22 -2.87
N ALA A 181 -13.97 0.77 -3.74
CA ALA A 181 -14.07 2.18 -3.38
C ALA A 181 -15.44 2.57 -2.81
N ALA A 182 -16.51 1.86 -3.20
CA ALA A 182 -17.86 2.05 -2.67
C ALA A 182 -18.00 1.62 -1.20
N SER A 183 -17.13 0.73 -0.71
CA SER A 183 -17.13 0.27 0.69
C SER A 183 -16.28 1.13 1.62
N LEU A 184 -15.51 2.07 1.08
CA LEU A 184 -14.60 2.93 1.84
C LEU A 184 -15.30 4.23 2.26
N GLY A 185 -14.92 4.80 3.39
CA GLY A 185 -15.29 6.17 3.78
C GLY A 185 -14.54 7.24 2.97
N ALA A 186 -14.82 8.53 3.22
CA ALA A 186 -13.99 9.61 2.68
C ALA A 186 -12.55 9.57 3.24
N THR A 187 -12.43 9.08 4.48
CA THR A 187 -11.17 8.77 5.16
C THR A 187 -11.27 7.42 5.84
N GLU A 188 -10.15 6.72 5.94
CA GLU A 188 -9.99 5.50 6.72
C GLU A 188 -8.81 5.67 7.69
N THR A 189 -8.86 4.99 8.83
CA THR A 189 -7.74 4.98 9.79
C THR A 189 -6.83 3.79 9.51
N ALA A 190 -5.57 4.04 9.16
CA ALA A 190 -4.51 3.04 9.10
C ALA A 190 -3.79 2.97 10.46
N THR A 191 -4.09 1.95 11.26
CA THR A 191 -3.47 1.75 12.57
C THR A 191 -2.25 0.86 12.43
N VAL A 192 -1.10 1.33 12.89
CA VAL A 192 0.15 0.55 12.94
C VAL A 192 0.39 0.09 14.38
N GLY A 193 0.47 -1.23 14.55
CA GLY A 193 0.76 -1.86 15.84
C GLY A 193 2.21 -1.60 16.27
N ALA A 194 2.38 -1.16 17.52
CA ALA A 194 3.71 -0.98 18.11
C ALA A 194 4.45 -2.32 18.28
N ALA A 195 5.78 -2.27 18.35
CA ALA A 195 6.58 -3.41 18.77
C ALA A 195 6.27 -3.79 20.22
N GLY A 196 6.32 -5.09 20.53
CA GLY A 196 6.29 -5.57 21.90
C GLY A 196 7.53 -5.11 22.65
N THR A 197 7.35 -4.70 23.91
CA THR A 197 8.43 -4.24 24.75
C THR A 197 9.40 -5.38 25.06
N ASN A 198 10.70 -5.10 25.07
CA ASN A 198 11.68 -6.00 25.64
C ASN A 198 11.97 -5.60 27.09
N ALA A 199 12.22 -6.58 27.96
CA ALA A 199 12.44 -6.34 29.37
C ALA A 199 13.60 -7.19 29.91
N SER A 200 14.30 -6.65 30.91
CA SER A 200 15.31 -7.37 31.69
C SER A 200 14.65 -8.02 32.90
N GLY A 201 14.97 -9.29 33.18
CA GLY A 201 14.37 -10.00 34.32
C GLY A 201 12.88 -10.31 34.18
N ALA A 202 12.28 -10.11 33.00
CA ALA A 202 10.86 -10.28 32.76
C ALA A 202 10.56 -10.85 31.37
N SER A 203 9.34 -11.36 31.20
CA SER A 203 8.79 -11.72 29.89
C SER A 203 8.71 -10.49 28.97
N GLY A 204 8.82 -10.73 27.67
CA GLY A 204 8.58 -9.69 26.68
C GLY A 204 7.11 -9.25 26.63
N GLY A 205 6.86 -8.02 26.21
CA GLY A 205 5.53 -7.51 25.92
C GLY A 205 4.99 -8.01 24.59
N ASN A 206 3.66 -8.05 24.48
CA ASN A 206 2.98 -8.39 23.22
C ASN A 206 3.12 -7.25 22.21
N GLY A 207 3.21 -7.59 20.93
CA GLY A 207 3.11 -6.63 19.84
C GLY A 207 1.69 -6.08 19.70
N GLY A 208 1.58 -4.85 19.19
CA GLY A 208 0.31 -4.20 18.90
C GLY A 208 -0.35 -4.73 17.63
N THR A 209 -1.69 -4.67 17.59
CA THR A 209 -2.49 -4.95 16.39
C THR A 209 -2.36 -3.81 15.38
N SER A 210 -2.20 -4.17 14.11
CA SER A 210 -2.34 -3.23 12.98
C SER A 210 -3.69 -3.45 12.29
N SER A 211 -4.23 -2.40 11.66
CA SER A 211 -5.50 -2.48 10.93
C SER A 211 -5.67 -1.38 9.88
N PHE A 212 -6.61 -1.60 8.96
CA PHE A 212 -7.12 -0.54 8.09
C PHE A 212 -8.64 -0.44 8.27
N GLY A 213 -9.05 0.58 9.03
CA GLY A 213 -10.41 0.75 9.51
C GLY A 213 -10.95 -0.53 10.15
N ALA A 214 -12.20 -0.84 9.85
CA ALA A 214 -12.84 -2.12 10.19
C ALA A 214 -12.68 -3.19 9.09
N HIS A 215 -11.89 -2.91 8.04
CA HIS A 215 -11.87 -3.75 6.83
C HIS A 215 -11.03 -5.00 7.00
N CYS A 216 -9.81 -4.88 7.52
CA CYS A 216 -8.91 -5.98 7.84
C CYS A 216 -7.96 -5.60 8.97
N SER A 217 -7.45 -6.61 9.67
CA SER A 217 -6.52 -6.43 10.78
C SER A 217 -5.53 -7.58 10.88
N ALA A 218 -4.41 -7.34 11.55
CA ALA A 218 -3.47 -8.37 11.95
C ALA A 218 -2.99 -8.11 13.38
N THR A 219 -3.20 -9.07 14.27
CA THR A 219 -2.76 -8.96 15.66
C THR A 219 -1.25 -9.03 15.77
N GLY A 220 -0.70 -8.43 16.82
CA GLY A 220 0.71 -8.58 17.14
C GLY A 220 1.05 -9.96 17.71
N GLY A 221 2.33 -10.32 17.63
CA GLY A 221 2.84 -11.55 18.24
C GLY A 221 2.89 -11.45 19.76
N LEU A 222 2.71 -12.57 20.45
CA LEU A 222 2.82 -12.61 21.90
C LEU A 222 4.29 -12.51 22.34
N GLY A 223 4.53 -11.87 23.48
CA GLY A 223 5.88 -11.72 24.04
C GLY A 223 6.48 -13.07 24.48
N GLY A 224 7.81 -13.17 24.42
CA GLY A 224 8.55 -14.34 24.87
C GLY A 224 8.51 -14.48 26.39
N VAL A 225 8.55 -15.72 26.87
CA VAL A 225 8.35 -16.06 28.29
C VAL A 225 9.70 -16.15 29.00
N LEU A 226 9.77 -15.55 30.18
CA LEU A 226 10.86 -15.72 31.14
C LEU A 226 10.71 -17.05 31.89
N ASN A 227 11.78 -17.82 32.00
CA ASN A 227 11.90 -18.92 32.96
C ASN A 227 12.92 -18.56 34.05
N THR A 228 12.46 -18.44 35.29
CA THR A 228 13.27 -18.00 36.44
C THR A 228 13.97 -19.16 37.15
N GLY A 229 15.28 -19.03 37.33
CA GLY A 229 16.01 -19.60 38.47
C GLY A 229 15.94 -21.11 38.62
N ASN A 230 16.18 -21.86 37.54
CA ASN A 230 16.21 -23.31 37.60
C ASN A 230 17.50 -23.80 38.31
N THR A 231 17.33 -24.63 39.35
CA THR A 231 18.43 -25.24 40.13
C THR A 231 18.64 -26.72 39.86
N SER A 232 17.85 -27.36 38.97
CA SER A 232 17.96 -28.79 38.71
C SER A 232 17.64 -29.17 37.26
N GLY A 233 18.51 -29.98 36.64
CA GLY A 233 18.29 -30.56 35.31
C GLY A 233 18.19 -29.57 34.15
N GLY A 234 17.96 -30.09 32.95
CA GLY A 234 17.66 -29.27 31.78
C GLY A 234 16.24 -28.69 31.84
N THR A 235 16.07 -27.42 31.46
CA THR A 235 14.77 -26.74 31.39
C THR A 235 14.52 -26.25 29.99
N TYR A 236 13.27 -26.37 29.53
CA TYR A 236 12.82 -25.91 28.23
C TYR A 236 11.64 -24.97 28.39
N GLN A 237 11.77 -23.76 27.85
CA GLN A 237 10.74 -22.74 27.88
C GLN A 237 10.22 -22.52 26.46
N PRO A 238 8.99 -22.96 26.13
CA PRO A 238 8.42 -22.70 24.81
C PRO A 238 8.23 -21.19 24.60
N GLY A 239 8.36 -20.76 23.34
CA GLY A 239 7.91 -19.44 22.93
C GLY A 239 6.39 -19.39 22.78
N ASN A 240 5.84 -18.18 22.80
CA ASN A 240 4.42 -17.97 22.57
C ASN A 240 4.09 -17.87 21.07
N THR A 241 2.81 -17.94 20.75
CA THR A 241 2.32 -17.89 19.37
C THR A 241 2.57 -16.54 18.70
N GLY A 242 2.69 -16.56 17.37
CA GLY A 242 2.62 -15.35 16.57
C GLY A 242 1.21 -14.76 16.55
N GLY A 243 1.10 -13.55 16.00
CA GLY A 243 -0.18 -12.90 15.73
C GLY A 243 -0.91 -13.53 14.56
N SER A 244 -2.15 -13.12 14.33
CA SER A 244 -3.04 -13.67 13.30
C SER A 244 -3.65 -12.56 12.46
N GLY A 245 -3.71 -12.75 11.13
CA GLY A 245 -4.56 -11.94 10.26
C GLY A 245 -6.05 -12.21 10.47
N SER A 246 -6.90 -11.23 10.18
CA SER A 246 -8.35 -11.36 10.25
C SER A 246 -9.06 -10.44 9.25
N SER A 247 -10.22 -10.90 8.76
CA SER A 247 -11.13 -10.16 7.86
C SER A 247 -10.58 -9.77 6.50
N GLY A 248 -9.35 -10.20 6.14
CA GLY A 248 -8.81 -10.12 4.79
C GLY A 248 -9.18 -11.32 3.92
N ASP A 249 -8.94 -11.20 2.62
CA ASP A 249 -9.06 -12.27 1.64
C ASP A 249 -7.95 -13.31 1.82
N LEU A 250 -6.81 -12.87 2.35
CA LEU A 250 -5.71 -13.73 2.79
C LEU A 250 -5.34 -13.35 4.22
N ASN A 251 -5.33 -14.34 5.12
CA ASN A 251 -4.92 -14.18 6.51
C ASN A 251 -3.86 -15.23 6.82
N ILE A 252 -2.72 -14.79 7.34
CA ILE A 252 -1.59 -15.66 7.67
C ILE A 252 -1.16 -15.36 9.10
N SER A 253 -0.93 -16.41 9.89
CA SER A 253 -0.37 -16.27 11.22
C SER A 253 1.14 -16.01 11.16
N GLY A 254 1.62 -15.15 12.05
CA GLY A 254 3.05 -14.99 12.30
C GLY A 254 3.65 -16.27 12.88
N GLY A 255 4.95 -16.43 12.71
CA GLY A 255 5.69 -17.54 13.30
C GLY A 255 5.66 -17.46 14.83
N PRO A 256 5.57 -18.60 15.54
CA PRO A 256 5.74 -18.60 16.98
C PRO A 256 7.17 -18.19 17.36
N GLY A 257 7.33 -17.70 18.57
CA GLY A 257 8.65 -17.64 19.20
C GLY A 257 9.17 -19.05 19.42
N PHE A 258 10.47 -19.23 19.27
CA PHE A 258 11.10 -20.53 19.45
C PHE A 258 11.42 -20.76 20.93
N MET A 259 11.53 -22.04 21.25
CA MET A 259 11.87 -22.51 22.58
C MET A 259 13.27 -22.06 22.99
N ALA A 260 13.41 -21.66 24.25
CA ALA A 260 14.70 -21.50 24.93
C ALA A 260 14.96 -22.70 25.83
N GLY A 261 16.22 -22.92 26.19
CA GLY A 261 16.49 -23.99 27.13
C GLY A 261 17.91 -24.07 27.65
N THR A 262 18.07 -25.01 28.58
CA THR A 262 19.36 -25.46 29.10
C THR A 262 19.35 -26.98 29.18
N PHE A 263 20.51 -27.61 28.96
CA PHE A 263 20.65 -29.05 29.13
C PHE A 263 21.11 -29.45 30.54
N THR A 264 21.67 -28.51 31.30
CA THR A 264 22.39 -28.76 32.56
C THR A 264 22.62 -27.45 33.31
N VAL A 265 22.68 -27.50 34.64
CA VAL A 265 22.89 -26.33 35.51
C VAL A 265 24.36 -26.02 35.83
N SER A 266 25.32 -26.83 35.36
CA SER A 266 26.72 -26.77 35.83
C SER A 266 27.80 -26.39 34.80
N ASN A 267 27.46 -26.18 33.52
CA ASN A 267 28.48 -26.00 32.45
C ASN A 267 28.10 -25.02 31.33
N ASN A 268 27.40 -23.93 31.67
CA ASN A 268 27.06 -22.82 30.76
C ASN A 268 26.31 -23.20 29.46
N VAL A 269 25.61 -24.34 29.43
CA VAL A 269 24.89 -24.81 28.23
C VAL A 269 23.45 -24.30 28.26
N ALA A 270 23.26 -23.00 28.02
CA ALA A 270 21.96 -22.36 27.91
C ALA A 270 21.83 -21.57 26.60
N TYR A 271 20.63 -21.53 26.04
CA TYR A 271 20.31 -20.76 24.84
C TYR A 271 18.93 -20.10 24.98
N GLY A 272 18.85 -18.87 24.49
CA GLY A 272 17.60 -18.14 24.33
C GLY A 272 16.87 -18.58 23.06
N GLY A 273 15.56 -18.42 23.06
CA GLY A 273 14.73 -18.79 21.90
C GLY A 273 14.86 -17.78 20.76
N GLN A 274 14.86 -18.23 19.51
CA GLN A 274 14.73 -17.32 18.37
C GLN A 274 13.34 -16.66 18.36
N GLY A 275 13.26 -15.39 17.96
CA GLY A 275 11.98 -14.74 17.70
C GLY A 275 11.26 -15.30 16.48
N GLY A 276 9.94 -15.14 16.42
CA GLY A 276 9.12 -15.54 15.29
C GLY A 276 9.22 -14.56 14.11
N ASN A 277 9.22 -15.10 12.90
CA ASN A 277 9.16 -14.31 11.67
C ASN A 277 7.72 -13.81 11.40
N SER A 278 7.59 -12.66 10.75
CA SER A 278 6.32 -12.23 10.15
C SER A 278 6.18 -12.82 8.73
N PRO A 279 4.96 -13.10 8.23
CA PRO A 279 4.75 -13.75 6.94
C PRO A 279 5.36 -13.00 5.74
N LEU A 280 5.60 -13.73 4.65
CA LEU A 280 6.00 -13.20 3.33
C LEU A 280 7.30 -12.37 3.33
N GLY A 281 8.15 -12.52 4.34
CA GLY A 281 9.43 -11.80 4.43
C GLY A 281 9.30 -10.38 4.99
N TYR A 282 8.14 -10.01 5.54
CA TYR A 282 7.94 -8.69 6.15
C TYR A 282 8.87 -8.43 7.32
N GLY A 283 9.12 -9.43 8.16
CA GLY A 283 10.01 -9.30 9.31
C GLY A 283 10.65 -10.62 9.71
N PHE A 284 11.89 -10.52 10.17
CA PHE A 284 12.68 -11.65 10.63
C PHE A 284 12.85 -11.58 12.14
N GLY A 285 12.58 -12.70 12.79
CA GLY A 285 12.72 -12.84 14.22
C GLY A 285 14.17 -12.69 14.67
N GLY A 286 14.35 -12.10 15.84
CA GLY A 286 15.66 -11.91 16.45
C GLY A 286 16.34 -13.24 16.74
N ARG A 287 17.67 -13.27 16.61
CA ARG A 287 18.46 -14.48 16.89
C ARG A 287 18.32 -14.89 18.36
N GLY A 288 18.10 -16.18 18.60
CA GLY A 288 18.32 -16.77 19.92
C GLY A 288 19.80 -16.68 20.25
N MET A 289 20.11 -16.38 21.51
CA MET A 289 21.48 -16.09 21.93
C MET A 289 22.02 -17.18 22.85
N ASN A 290 23.33 -17.39 22.81
CA ASN A 290 24.00 -18.28 23.75
C ASN A 290 23.94 -17.71 25.17
N ALA A 291 24.38 -18.52 26.14
CA ALA A 291 24.49 -18.11 27.53
C ALA A 291 25.23 -16.79 27.72
N ASN A 292 24.73 -16.01 28.68
CA ASN A 292 25.24 -14.73 29.16
C ASN A 292 25.14 -13.60 28.13
N ASN A 293 24.17 -13.70 27.22
CA ASN A 293 23.88 -12.65 26.25
C ASN A 293 22.40 -12.21 26.34
N ALA A 294 22.20 -10.89 26.15
CA ALA A 294 20.90 -10.32 25.87
C ALA A 294 20.35 -10.87 24.55
N GLY A 295 19.03 -10.94 24.40
CA GLY A 295 18.39 -11.51 23.22
C GLY A 295 18.65 -10.71 21.94
N GLY A 296 18.68 -11.38 20.79
CA GLY A 296 18.89 -10.71 19.50
C GLY A 296 17.70 -9.86 19.09
N ALA A 297 17.96 -8.65 18.58
CA ALA A 297 16.92 -7.79 18.01
C ALA A 297 16.37 -8.38 16.69
N ALA A 298 15.07 -8.19 16.47
CA ALA A 298 14.39 -8.50 15.21
C ALA A 298 14.70 -7.46 14.13
N SER A 299 14.29 -7.73 12.89
CA SER A 299 14.42 -6.80 11.77
C SER A 299 13.21 -6.83 10.85
N GLY A 300 13.04 -5.80 10.02
CA GLY A 300 11.86 -5.61 9.19
C GLY A 300 10.65 -5.13 9.97
N TYR A 301 9.47 -5.62 9.62
CA TYR A 301 8.19 -5.29 10.22
C TYR A 301 7.53 -6.55 10.81
N GLY A 302 7.06 -6.45 12.05
CA GLY A 302 6.38 -7.54 12.74
C GLY A 302 7.29 -8.70 13.17
N GLY A 303 8.62 -8.60 13.07
CA GLY A 303 9.54 -9.60 13.60
C GLY A 303 9.57 -9.62 15.13
N GLY A 304 9.44 -10.81 15.73
CA GLY A 304 9.53 -11.00 17.18
C GLY A 304 10.96 -11.01 17.71
N GLY A 305 11.19 -10.54 18.93
CA GLY A 305 12.52 -10.48 19.54
C GLY A 305 13.05 -11.86 19.97
N GLY A 306 14.37 -12.06 19.89
CA GLY A 306 15.02 -13.26 20.43
C GLY A 306 15.09 -13.23 21.95
N GLY A 307 15.07 -14.37 22.61
CA GLY A 307 15.19 -14.47 24.05
C GLY A 307 16.64 -14.40 24.55
N ALA A 308 16.81 -14.00 25.81
CA ALA A 308 18.10 -13.94 26.49
C ALA A 308 18.39 -15.25 27.25
N ALA A 309 19.66 -15.51 27.60
CA ALA A 309 20.02 -16.67 28.41
C ALA A 309 21.13 -16.32 29.39
N ALA A 310 21.02 -16.77 30.63
CA ALA A 310 21.99 -16.54 31.70
C ALA A 310 22.37 -17.87 32.36
N SER A 311 23.68 -18.15 32.40
CA SER A 311 24.25 -19.26 33.19
C SER A 311 24.39 -18.85 34.66
N THR A 312 25.15 -19.59 35.47
CA THR A 312 25.32 -19.30 36.89
C THR A 312 26.03 -17.97 37.14
N SER A 313 25.64 -17.27 38.21
CA SER A 313 26.23 -16.01 38.67
C SER A 313 26.22 -14.87 37.63
N VAL A 314 25.12 -14.72 36.90
CA VAL A 314 24.97 -13.73 35.82
C VAL A 314 23.81 -12.79 36.17
N GLY A 315 24.00 -11.49 35.91
CA GLY A 315 22.95 -10.49 36.12
C GLY A 315 21.80 -10.65 35.13
N ALA A 316 20.63 -10.11 35.47
CA ALA A 316 19.46 -10.13 34.58
C ALA A 316 19.78 -9.44 33.24
N GLN A 317 19.34 -10.05 32.15
CA GLN A 317 19.56 -9.53 30.80
C GLN A 317 18.24 -9.32 30.06
N THR A 318 18.25 -8.30 29.20
CA THR A 318 17.11 -7.91 28.39
C THR A 318 16.88 -8.90 27.26
N GLY A 319 15.62 -9.24 27.01
CA GLY A 319 15.24 -9.87 25.75
C GLY A 319 15.52 -8.98 24.54
N GLY A 320 15.48 -9.59 23.36
CA GLY A 320 15.65 -8.91 22.09
C GLY A 320 14.49 -7.98 21.79
N ALA A 321 14.81 -6.81 21.22
CA ALA A 321 13.79 -5.88 20.74
C ALA A 321 13.01 -6.48 19.56
N ALA A 322 11.69 -6.33 19.57
CA ALA A 322 10.84 -6.65 18.43
C ALA A 322 10.72 -5.45 17.49
N THR A 323 10.03 -5.64 16.35
CA THR A 323 9.76 -4.57 15.38
C THR A 323 8.27 -4.26 15.28
N ALA A 324 7.96 -3.00 14.97
CA ALA A 324 6.58 -2.55 14.77
C ALA A 324 5.98 -3.15 13.50
N GLY A 325 4.65 -3.06 13.38
CA GLY A 325 3.93 -3.46 12.18
C GLY A 325 4.10 -2.48 11.01
N ILE A 326 3.33 -2.72 9.94
CA ILE A 326 3.18 -1.81 8.80
C ILE A 326 1.78 -1.95 8.22
N VAL A 327 1.26 -0.86 7.65
CA VAL A 327 0.08 -0.90 6.78
C VAL A 327 0.46 -0.33 5.41
N VAL A 328 0.16 -1.05 4.34
CA VAL A 328 0.42 -0.64 2.96
C VAL A 328 -0.89 -0.58 2.19
N VAL A 329 -1.16 0.54 1.53
CA VAL A 329 -2.38 0.75 0.73
C VAL A 329 -2.00 1.00 -0.72
N TYR A 330 -2.33 0.06 -1.59
CA TYR A 330 -2.15 0.16 -3.04
C TYR A 330 -3.46 0.63 -3.66
N GLU A 331 -3.43 1.74 -4.39
CA GLU A 331 -4.61 2.37 -4.98
C GLU A 331 -4.76 2.02 -6.46
N TYR A 332 -5.96 1.64 -6.89
CA TYR A 332 -6.23 1.23 -8.26
C TYR A 332 -7.36 2.05 -8.89
N TYR A 333 -7.14 2.48 -10.13
CA TYR A 333 -8.00 3.39 -10.91
C TYR A 333 -8.49 2.74 -12.21
#